data_AF-O69107-F1
#
_entry.id   AF-O69107-F1
#
_cell.length_a   1.000
_cell.length_b   1.000
_cell.length_c   1.000
_cell.angle_alpha   90.00
_cell.angle_beta   90.00
_cell.angle_gamma   90.00
#
_symmetry.space_group_name_H-M   'P 1'
#
loop_
_entity.id
_entity.type
_entity.pdbx_description
1 polymer ?
#
loop_
_entity_poly.entity_id
_entity_poly.type
_entity_poly.pdbx_seq_one_letter_code
_entity_poly.pdbx_strand_id
1 'polypeptide(L)'
;MLRKIIVGSRRSKLALTQTNWFINELKAAGVPFEFEVKEIVTKGDQILDVQLSKVGGKGLFVKEIEQALFDKEIDFAVHSMKDMPAVLPEGLVIGCIPPREDARDAFIS
;
A
#
# COMPACT_ATOMS: atom_id res chain seq x y z
N MET A 1 4.07 2.94 27.42
CA MET A 1 4.59 2.19 26.25
C MET A 1 4.13 2.93 25.01
N LEU A 2 4.96 3.05 23.97
CA LEU A 2 4.56 3.70 22.72
C LEU A 2 3.45 2.85 22.06
N ARG A 3 2.46 3.50 21.47
CA ARG A 3 1.44 2.77 20.70
C ARG A 3 2.13 2.17 19.48
N LYS A 4 1.91 0.87 19.27
CA LYS A 4 2.30 0.20 18.03
C LYS A 4 1.25 0.47 16.95
N ILE A 5 1.72 0.85 15.77
CA ILE A 5 0.93 1.13 14.57
C ILE A 5 1.21 0.00 13.56
N ILE A 6 0.16 -0.69 13.13
CA ILE A 6 0.24 -1.79 12.18
C ILE A 6 0.04 -1.23 10.77
N VAL A 7 1.03 -1.41 9.91
CA VAL A 7 1.07 -0.86 8.55
C VAL A 7 0.83 -1.96 7.53
N GLY A 8 -0.24 -1.85 6.75
CA GLY A 8 -0.52 -2.76 5.65
C GLY A 8 0.39 -2.52 4.45
N SER A 9 0.95 -3.60 3.90
CA SER A 9 1.69 -3.58 2.64
C SER A 9 1.39 -4.83 1.83
N ARG A 10 1.46 -4.72 0.49
CA ARG A 10 1.63 -5.92 -0.35
C ARG A 10 2.98 -6.59 -0.06
N ARG A 11 3.07 -7.89 -0.35
CA ARG A 11 4.30 -8.70 -0.18
C ARG A 11 5.38 -8.46 -1.24
N SER A 12 5.09 -7.70 -2.30
CA SER A 12 6.06 -7.48 -3.36
C SER A 12 7.26 -6.69 -2.84
N LYS A 13 8.46 -6.98 -3.36
CA LYS A 13 9.69 -6.30 -2.92
C LYS A 13 9.57 -4.77 -3.01
N LEU A 14 8.97 -4.26 -4.08
CA LEU A 14 8.76 -2.83 -4.26
C LEU A 14 7.78 -2.24 -3.23
N ALA A 15 6.66 -2.93 -2.94
CA ALA A 15 5.70 -2.46 -1.95
C ALA A 15 6.30 -2.42 -0.54
N LEU A 16 7.08 -3.43 -0.17
CA LEU A 16 7.82 -3.44 1.10
C LEU A 16 8.87 -2.34 1.14
N THR A 17 9.58 -2.06 0.04
CA THR A 17 10.52 -0.93 -0.03
C THR A 17 9.81 0.40 0.18
N GLN A 18 8.68 0.64 -0.49
CA GLN A 18 7.89 1.87 -0.34
C GLN A 18 7.36 2.04 1.09
N THR A 19 6.85 0.96 1.68
CA THR A 19 6.32 0.96 3.06
C THR A 19 7.41 1.26 4.07
N ASN A 20 8.56 0.59 3.97
CA ASN A 20 9.69 0.82 4.88
C ASN A 20 10.28 2.22 4.72
N TRP A 21 10.35 2.74 3.49
CA TRP A 21 10.76 4.12 3.25
C TRP A 21 9.85 5.10 3.99
N PHE A 22 8.53 4.98 3.83
CA PHE A 22 7.58 5.88 4.49
C PHE A 22 7.63 5.78 6.02
N ILE A 23 7.79 4.56 6.57
CA ILE A 23 8.00 4.36 8.01
C ILE A 23 9.28 5.06 8.49
N ASN A 24 10.36 5.01 7.71
CA ASN A 24 11.60 5.69 8.07
C ASN A 24 11.45 7.21 8.07
N GLU A 25 10.71 7.78 7.12
CA GLU A 25 10.37 9.21 7.12
C GLU A 25 9.57 9.61 8.36
N LEU A 26 8.56 8.81 8.74
CA LEU A 26 7.79 9.04 9.97
C LEU A 26 8.67 9.00 11.22
N LYS A 27 9.58 8.02 11.31
CA LYS A 27 10.55 7.92 12.42
C LYS A 27 11.49 9.12 12.45
N ALA A 28 11.99 9.56 11.29
CA ALA A 28 12.86 10.73 11.17
C ALA A 28 12.14 12.03 11.57
N ALA A 29 10.83 12.11 11.32
CA ALA A 29 9.98 13.20 11.80
C ALA A 29 9.70 13.17 13.32
N GLY A 30 10.18 12.15 14.03
CA GLY A 30 10.08 12.08 15.50
C GLY A 30 8.71 11.66 16.03
N VAL A 31 7.88 10.99 15.23
CA VAL A 31 6.57 10.54 15.71
C VAL A 31 6.73 9.48 16.83
N PRO A 32 5.94 9.56 17.91
CA PRO A 32 6.11 8.70 19.08
C PRO A 32 5.37 7.36 18.92
N PHE A 33 5.66 6.63 17.84
CA PHE A 33 5.02 5.35 17.53
C PHE A 33 6.05 4.27 17.20
N GLU A 34 5.73 3.04 17.56
CA GLU A 34 6.37 1.86 17.00
C GLU A 34 5.59 1.42 15.75
N PHE A 35 6.29 0.84 14.76
CA PHE A 35 5.67 0.41 13.51
C PHE A 35 5.93 -1.08 13.27
N GLU A 36 4.88 -1.81 12.90
CA GLU A 36 4.94 -3.20 12.49
C GLU A 36 4.30 -3.34 11.11
N VAL A 37 4.98 -3.98 10.16
CA VAL A 37 4.44 -4.19 8.81
C VAL A 37 3.67 -5.50 8.79
N LYS A 38 2.39 -5.43 8.40
CA LYS A 38 1.56 -6.60 8.08
C LYS A 38 1.54 -6.79 6.57
N GLU A 39 2.13 -7.88 6.11
CA GLU A 39 2.07 -8.29 4.71
C GLU A 39 0.69 -8.86 4.37
N ILE A 40 0.08 -8.33 3.30
CA ILE A 40 -1.23 -8.73 2.83
C ILE A 40 -1.10 -9.24 1.40
N VAL A 41 -1.59 -10.47 1.18
CA VAL A 41 -1.61 -11.09 -0.15
C VAL A 41 -2.90 -10.67 -0.85
N THR A 42 -2.76 -9.95 -1.97
CA THR A 42 -3.92 -9.51 -2.76
C THR A 42 -4.21 -10.51 -3.88
N LYS A 43 -5.42 -10.46 -4.46
CA LYS A 43 -5.73 -11.27 -5.65
C LYS A 43 -4.79 -10.98 -6.81
N GLY A 44 -4.39 -9.72 -6.99
CA GLY A 44 -3.40 -9.34 -8.00
C GLY A 44 -2.02 -9.97 -7.77
N ASP A 45 -1.67 -10.36 -6.54
CA ASP A 45 -0.42 -11.08 -6.24
C ASP A 45 -0.49 -12.60 -6.55
N GLN A 46 -1.69 -13.12 -6.81
CA GLN A 46 -1.93 -14.53 -7.11
C GLN A 46 -2.13 -14.76 -8.63
N ILE A 47 -2.60 -13.74 -9.34
CA ILE A 47 -2.89 -13.81 -10.78
C ILE A 47 -1.70 -13.24 -11.56
N LEU A 48 -0.70 -14.08 -11.84
CA LEU A 48 0.51 -13.69 -12.58
C LEU A 48 0.45 -14.06 -14.07
N ASP A 49 -0.34 -15.08 -14.44
CA ASP A 49 -0.30 -15.70 -15.76
C ASP A 49 -1.40 -15.21 -16.72
N VAL A 50 -2.16 -14.20 -16.32
CA VAL A 50 -3.26 -13.64 -17.11
C VAL A 50 -3.05 -12.15 -17.28
N GLN A 51 -3.19 -11.66 -18.51
CA GLN A 51 -3.14 -10.23 -18.80
C GLN A 51 -4.15 -9.48 -17.92
N LEU A 52 -3.71 -8.46 -17.20
CA LEU A 52 -4.58 -7.64 -16.33
C LEU A 52 -5.84 -7.13 -17.05
N SER A 53 -5.73 -6.79 -18.34
CA SER A 53 -6.86 -6.39 -19.19
C SER A 53 -7.96 -7.45 -19.31
N LYS A 54 -7.60 -8.74 -19.20
CA LYS A 54 -8.53 -9.88 -19.24
C LYS A 54 -9.06 -10.26 -17.86
N VAL A 55 -8.34 -9.91 -16.79
CA VAL A 55 -8.71 -10.27 -15.40
C VAL A 55 -9.87 -9.43 -14.89
N GLY A 56 -10.08 -8.22 -15.42
CA GLY A 56 -11.28 -7.42 -15.20
C GLY A 56 -11.68 -7.30 -13.73
N GLY A 57 -11.21 -6.27 -13.03
CA GLY A 57 -11.63 -6.05 -11.64
C GLY A 57 -11.08 -4.75 -11.10
N LYS A 58 -11.96 -3.83 -10.69
CA LYS A 58 -11.54 -2.65 -9.93
C LYS A 58 -10.92 -3.13 -8.61
N GLY A 59 -9.74 -2.62 -8.28
CA GLY A 59 -9.11 -2.82 -6.99
C GLY A 59 -8.41 -4.16 -6.75
N LEU A 60 -7.91 -4.81 -7.81
CA LEU A 60 -7.15 -6.09 -7.74
C LEU A 60 -6.00 -6.10 -6.72
N PHE A 61 -5.40 -4.94 -6.44
CA PHE A 61 -4.27 -4.77 -5.53
C PHE A 61 -4.61 -4.05 -4.22
N VAL A 62 -5.87 -3.64 -4.03
CA VAL A 62 -6.26 -2.85 -2.85
C VAL A 62 -7.35 -3.52 -2.01
N LYS A 63 -8.20 -4.37 -2.59
CA LYS A 63 -9.39 -4.90 -1.92
C LYS A 63 -9.08 -5.59 -0.59
N GLU A 64 -8.10 -6.47 -0.54
CA GLU A 64 -7.74 -7.18 0.69
C GLU A 64 -7.13 -6.25 1.75
N ILE A 65 -6.47 -5.17 1.32
CA ILE A 65 -5.89 -4.16 2.21
C ILE A 65 -6.99 -3.23 2.76
N GLU A 66 -7.94 -2.82 1.92
CA GLU A 66 -9.13 -2.06 2.34
C GLU A 66 -9.94 -2.84 3.36
N GLN A 67 -10.13 -4.15 3.14
CA GLN A 67 -10.81 -5.02 4.09
C GLN A 67 -10.06 -5.06 5.44
N ALA A 68 -8.73 -5.18 5.43
CA ALA A 68 -7.93 -5.15 6.66
C ALA A 68 -8.02 -3.81 7.41
N LEU A 69 -8.20 -2.68 6.71
CA LEU A 69 -8.47 -1.37 7.32
C LEU A 69 -9.85 -1.34 7.99
N PHE A 70 -10.89 -1.83 7.29
CA PHE A 70 -12.25 -1.90 7.85
C PHE A 70 -12.32 -2.79 9.09
N ASP A 71 -11.61 -3.93 9.04
CA ASP A 71 -11.53 -4.89 10.14
C ASP A 71 -10.59 -4.42 11.27
N LYS A 72 -9.96 -3.25 11.12
CA LYS A 72 -9.01 -2.65 12.08
C LYS A 72 -7.82 -3.55 12.39
N GLU A 73 -7.45 -4.41 11.43
CA GLU A 73 -6.25 -5.24 11.53
C GLU A 73 -4.98 -4.46 11.20
N ILE A 74 -5.13 -3.37 10.46
CA ILE A 74 -4.07 -2.40 10.14
C ILE A 74 -4.59 -0.98 10.41
N ASP A 75 -3.70 -0.08 10.81
CA ASP A 75 -4.02 1.32 11.09
C ASP A 75 -3.95 2.19 9.82
N PHE A 76 -3.02 1.91 8.92
CA PHE A 76 -2.93 2.51 7.60
C PHE A 76 -2.22 1.58 6.60
N ALA A 77 -2.27 1.90 5.31
CA ALA A 77 -1.56 1.17 4.27
C ALA A 77 -0.76 2.10 3.36
N VAL A 78 0.30 1.57 2.75
CA VAL A 78 1.12 2.28 1.75
C VAL A 78 0.92 1.65 0.38
N HIS A 79 0.63 2.48 -0.62
CA HIS A 79 0.39 2.06 -1.99
C HIS A 79 1.17 2.91 -2.98
N SER A 80 1.50 2.30 -4.12
CA SER A 80 1.78 3.06 -5.33
C SER A 80 0.49 3.74 -5.79
N MET A 81 0.50 5.07 -5.91
CA MET A 81 -0.71 5.85 -6.20
C MET A 81 -1.42 5.43 -7.50
N LYS A 82 -0.66 4.97 -8.51
CA LYS A 82 -1.22 4.49 -9.78
C LYS A 82 -2.12 3.25 -9.64
N ASP A 83 -2.00 2.51 -8.55
CA ASP A 83 -2.78 1.30 -8.29
C ASP A 83 -4.06 1.61 -7.50
N MET A 84 -4.25 2.85 -7.01
CA MET A 84 -5.42 3.26 -6.25
C MET A 84 -6.63 3.51 -7.17
N PRO A 85 -7.85 3.12 -6.75
CA PRO A 85 -9.06 3.45 -7.50
C PRO A 85 -9.34 4.96 -7.45
N ALA A 86 -9.93 5.51 -8.52
CA ALA A 86 -10.31 6.92 -8.59
C ALA A 86 -11.39 7.32 -7.57
N VAL A 87 -12.24 6.36 -7.16
CA VAL A 87 -13.25 6.53 -6.12
C VAL A 87 -12.92 5.55 -5.01
N LEU A 88 -12.65 6.07 -3.82
CA LEU A 88 -12.38 5.27 -2.64
C LEU A 88 -13.70 4.76 -2.04
N PRO A 89 -13.69 3.58 -1.40
CA PRO A 89 -14.80 3.14 -0.57
C PRO A 89 -15.13 4.17 0.52
N GLU A 90 -16.41 4.27 0.88
CA GLU A 90 -16.84 5.11 1.99
C GLU A 90 -16.13 4.70 3.29
N GLY A 91 -15.70 5.70 4.08
CA GLY A 91 -14.97 5.48 5.33
C GLY A 91 -13.44 5.36 5.19
N LEU A 92 -12.91 5.29 3.96
CA LEU A 92 -11.48 5.34 3.69
C LEU A 92 -11.07 6.66 3.02
N VAL A 93 -9.84 7.09 3.27
CA VAL A 93 -9.29 8.34 2.71
C VAL A 93 -7.81 8.18 2.38
N ILE A 94 -7.31 8.92 1.40
CA ILE A 94 -5.87 9.12 1.20
C ILE A 94 -5.39 10.12 2.25
N GLY A 95 -4.76 9.62 3.30
CA GLY A 95 -4.28 10.44 4.42
C GLY A 95 -2.97 11.20 4.14
N CYS A 96 -2.18 10.75 3.16
CA CYS A 96 -0.89 11.37 2.83
C CYS A 96 -0.52 11.09 1.37
N ILE A 97 0.07 12.10 0.71
CA ILE A 97 0.74 11.96 -0.59
C ILE A 97 2.15 12.52 -0.42
N PRO A 98 3.18 11.66 -0.33
CA PRO A 98 4.57 12.11 -0.24
C PRO A 98 5.04 12.82 -1.53
N PRO A 99 6.17 13.54 -1.50
CA PRO A 99 6.77 14.11 -2.70
C PRO A 99 6.93 13.05 -3.80
N ARG A 100 6.61 13.43 -5.03
CA ARG A 100 6.58 12.50 -6.17
C ARG A 100 8.01 12.21 -6.65
N GLU A 101 8.33 10.92 -6.77
CA GLU A 101 9.51 10.45 -7.51
C GLU A 101 9.40 10.71 -9.02
N ASP A 102 10.46 10.41 -9.77
CA ASP A 102 10.45 10.49 -11.23
C ASP A 102 9.28 9.70 -11.83
N ALA A 103 8.47 10.38 -12.64
CA ALA A 103 7.24 9.84 -13.22
C ALA A 103 7.43 9.26 -14.63
N ARG A 104 8.65 9.30 -15.19
CA ARG A 104 8.95 8.84 -16.55
C ARG A 104 9.06 7.33 -16.62
N ASP A 105 8.71 6.77 -17.78
CA ASP A 105 8.99 5.38 -18.10
C ASP A 105 10.49 5.17 -18.36
N ALA A 106 10.97 3.93 -18.17
CA ALA A 106 12.34 3.53 -18.45
C ALA A 106 12.36 2.48 -19.56
N PHE A 107 13.25 2.66 -20.55
CA PHE A 107 13.54 1.64 -21.56
C PHE A 107 14.51 0.60 -20.98
N ILE A 108 14.15 -0.68 -21.06
CA ILE A 108 14.97 -1.81 -20.62
C ILE A 108 15.20 -2.71 -21.83
N SER A 109 16.47 -3.03 -22.14
CA SER A 109 16.88 -3.83 -23.31
C SER A 109 17.88 -4.90 -22.95
#